data_AF-A0A2T6KKU3-F1
#
_entry.id   AF-A0A2T6KKU3-F1
#
_cell.length_a   1.000
_cell.length_b   1.000
_cell.length_c   1.000
_cell.angle_alpha   90.00
_cell.angle_beta   90.00
_cell.angle_gamma   90.00
#
_symmetry.space_group_name_H-M   'P 1'
#
loop_
_entity.id
_entity.type
_entity.pdbx_description
1 polymer ?
#
loop_
_entity_poly.entity_id
_entity_poly.type
_entity_poly.pdbx_seq_one_letter_code
_entity_poly.pdbx_strand_id
1 'polypeptide(L)'
;MCEFIHFRLEEVKALIEEDTDLEARDAEGYTALSYAEFSGENEIAQVLLEAGSDPNAQDDYSNVLVGPLYNDNYELASMLYEYGADLALQDPSGESAFTYLVSIMKKIFSGNRRIIIIK
;
A
#
# COMPACT_ATOMS: atom_id res chain seq x y z
N MET A 1 24.49 5.79 -2.37
CA MET A 1 23.09 5.33 -2.41
C MET A 1 22.14 6.34 -1.76
N CYS A 2 22.39 6.83 -0.54
CA CYS A 2 21.50 7.79 0.13
C CYS A 2 21.29 9.12 -0.61
N GLU A 3 22.29 9.64 -1.33
CA GLU A 3 22.16 10.92 -2.07
C GLU A 3 21.14 10.85 -3.22
N PHE A 4 20.97 9.69 -3.86
CA PHE A 4 20.04 9.52 -4.98
C PHE A 4 18.58 9.45 -4.51
N ILE A 5 18.34 8.74 -3.40
CA ILE A 5 17.00 8.67 -2.76
C ILE A 5 16.61 10.05 -2.24
N HIS A 6 17.55 10.77 -1.61
CA HIS A 6 17.29 12.11 -1.10
C HIS A 6 16.95 13.10 -2.22
N PHE A 7 17.67 13.06 -3.35
CA PHE A 7 17.36 13.90 -4.51
C PHE A 7 15.96 13.66 -5.07
N ARG A 8 15.57 12.39 -5.24
CA ARG A 8 14.22 12.00 -5.70
C ARG A 8 13.11 12.46 -4.75
N LEU A 9 13.37 12.38 -3.44
CA LEU A 9 12.41 12.81 -2.43
C LEU A 9 12.16 14.32 -2.46
N GLU A 10 13.22 15.12 -2.60
CA GLU A 10 13.09 16.58 -2.67
C GLU A 10 12.40 17.03 -3.96
N GLU A 11 12.61 16.34 -5.09
CA GLU A 11 11.85 16.60 -6.33
C GLU A 11 10.35 16.33 -6.15
N VAL A 12 9.99 15.20 -5.51
CA VAL A 12 8.57 14.89 -5.25
C VAL A 12 7.93 15.95 -4.35
N LYS A 13 8.61 16.35 -3.26
CA LYS A 13 8.10 17.41 -2.37
C LYS A 13 7.88 18.73 -3.12
N ALA A 14 8.85 19.13 -3.95
CA ALA A 14 8.75 20.36 -4.73
C ALA A 14 7.55 20.33 -5.69
N LEU A 15 7.29 19.18 -6.34
CA LEU A 15 6.13 19.02 -7.22
C LEU A 15 4.80 19.10 -6.45
N ILE A 16 4.73 18.51 -5.26
CA ILE A 16 3.52 18.56 -4.42
C ILE A 16 3.19 20.00 -4.00
N GLU A 17 4.20 20.83 -3.71
CA GLU A 17 4.02 22.24 -3.36
C GLU A 17 3.42 23.09 -4.50
N GLU A 18 3.47 22.62 -5.74
CA GLU A 18 2.92 23.32 -6.93
C GLU A 18 1.42 23.07 -7.19
N ASP A 19 0.65 22.60 -6.20
CA ASP A 19 -0.79 22.27 -6.31
C ASP A 19 -1.04 21.12 -7.30
N THR A 20 -0.13 20.15 -7.31
CA THR A 20 -0.20 18.95 -8.17
C THR A 20 -1.39 18.08 -7.81
N ASP A 21 -2.12 17.61 -8.82
CA ASP A 21 -3.18 16.61 -8.67
C ASP A 21 -2.58 15.24 -8.32
N LEU A 22 -2.62 14.88 -7.03
CA LEU A 22 -2.11 13.61 -6.50
C LEU A 22 -2.91 12.40 -6.99
N GLU A 23 -4.15 12.62 -7.42
CA GLU A 23 -5.07 11.60 -7.90
C GLU A 23 -5.07 11.52 -9.44
N ALA A 24 -4.14 12.21 -10.10
CA ALA A 24 -3.92 12.05 -11.52
C ALA A 24 -3.59 10.59 -11.85
N ARG A 25 -4.32 10.05 -12.82
CA ARG A 25 -4.19 8.66 -13.27
C ARG A 25 -3.58 8.59 -14.66
N ASP A 26 -2.69 7.64 -14.85
CA ASP A 26 -2.20 7.30 -16.18
C ASP A 26 -3.19 6.41 -16.96
N ALA A 27 -2.76 5.88 -18.11
CA ALA A 27 -3.59 5.05 -18.98
C ALA A 27 -4.00 3.70 -18.37
N GLU A 28 -3.31 3.23 -17.33
CA GLU A 28 -3.60 1.98 -16.61
C GLU A 28 -4.21 2.26 -15.23
N GLY A 29 -4.49 3.53 -14.92
CA GLY A 29 -5.13 3.95 -13.69
C GLY A 29 -4.19 4.13 -12.51
N TYR A 30 -2.86 4.07 -12.70
CA TYR A 30 -1.89 4.28 -11.63
C TYR A 30 -1.86 5.73 -11.18
N THR A 31 -1.91 5.95 -9.87
CA THR A 31 -1.65 7.24 -9.22
C THR A 31 -0.18 7.32 -8.78
N ALA A 32 0.26 8.51 -8.35
CA ALA A 32 1.60 8.68 -7.77
C ALA A 32 1.85 7.72 -6.59
N LEU A 33 0.83 7.49 -5.76
CA LEU A 33 0.92 6.58 -4.61
C LEU A 33 1.06 5.12 -5.06
N SER A 34 0.32 4.70 -6.10
CA SER A 34 0.46 3.35 -6.67
C SER A 34 1.87 3.10 -7.22
N TYR A 35 2.48 4.10 -7.85
CA TYR A 35 3.88 3.99 -8.32
C TYR A 35 4.90 3.86 -7.17
N ALA A 36 4.68 4.60 -6.08
CA ALA A 36 5.53 4.51 -4.89
C ALA A 36 5.42 3.11 -4.23
N GLU A 37 4.20 2.57 -4.17
CA GLU A 37 3.94 1.21 -3.69
C GLU A 37 4.66 0.15 -4.54
N PHE A 38 4.44 0.18 -5.86
CA PHE A 38 5.03 -0.78 -6.78
C PHE A 38 6.56 -0.75 -6.76
N SER A 39 7.14 0.43 -6.53
CA SER A 39 8.59 0.62 -6.44
C SER A 39 9.17 0.28 -5.06
N GLY A 40 8.32 0.09 -4.03
CA GLY A 40 8.74 -0.11 -2.64
C GLY A 40 9.38 1.12 -1.99
N GLU A 41 9.07 2.31 -2.48
CA GLU A 41 9.65 3.59 -2.02
C GLU A 41 8.80 4.15 -0.86
N ASN A 42 8.93 3.55 0.31
CA ASN A 42 8.09 3.84 1.49
C ASN A 42 8.15 5.32 1.91
N GLU A 43 9.31 5.97 1.80
CA GLU A 43 9.46 7.40 2.13
C GLU A 43 8.71 8.31 1.15
N ILE A 44 8.63 7.93 -0.13
CA ILE A 44 7.86 8.67 -1.13
C ILE A 44 6.36 8.48 -0.88
N ALA A 45 5.94 7.24 -0.60
CA ALA A 45 4.56 6.95 -0.23
C ALA A 45 4.12 7.74 1.02
N GLN A 46 5.00 7.84 2.03
CA GLN A 46 4.74 8.65 3.21
C GLN A 46 4.48 10.13 2.87
N VAL A 47 5.36 10.74 2.07
CA VAL A 47 5.21 12.15 1.67
C VAL A 47 3.92 12.37 0.89
N LEU A 48 3.54 11.44 0.01
CA LEU A 48 2.30 11.51 -0.76
C LEU A 48 1.06 11.39 0.15
N LEU A 49 1.09 10.52 1.15
CA LEU A 49 0.02 10.36 2.14
C LEU A 49 -0.10 11.58 3.05
N GLU A 50 1.03 12.16 3.50
CA GLU A 50 1.07 13.42 4.26
C GLU A 50 0.50 14.60 3.47
N ALA A 51 0.66 14.58 2.14
CA ALA A 51 0.08 15.55 1.22
C ALA A 51 -1.41 15.33 0.95
N GLY A 52 -2.00 14.24 1.44
CA GLY A 52 -3.44 13.95 1.32
C GLY A 52 -3.82 13.05 0.14
N SER A 53 -2.89 12.29 -0.43
CA SER A 53 -3.21 11.25 -1.43
C SER A 53 -4.19 10.23 -0.84
N ASP A 54 -5.10 9.71 -1.67
CA ASP A 54 -6.08 8.72 -1.24
C ASP A 54 -5.39 7.37 -0.91
N PRO A 55 -5.40 6.91 0.35
CA PRO A 55 -4.84 5.62 0.74
C PRO A 55 -5.66 4.43 0.18
N ASN A 56 -6.80 4.70 -0.46
CA ASN A 56 -7.65 3.73 -1.14
C ASN A 56 -7.52 3.78 -2.67
N ALA A 57 -6.52 4.48 -3.20
CA ALA A 57 -6.27 4.54 -4.62
C ALA A 57 -6.23 3.13 -5.23
N GLN A 58 -6.94 2.99 -6.34
CA GLN A 58 -7.13 1.72 -7.04
C GLN A 58 -6.85 1.90 -8.52
N ASP A 59 -5.90 1.16 -9.04
CA ASP A 59 -5.62 1.05 -10.47
C ASP A 59 -6.47 -0.05 -11.12
N ASP A 60 -6.24 -0.33 -12.40
CA ASP A 60 -7.03 -1.32 -13.15
C ASP A 60 -6.76 -2.78 -12.72
N TYR A 61 -5.75 -3.00 -11.87
CA TYR A 61 -5.26 -4.32 -11.45
C TYR A 61 -5.37 -4.57 -9.95
N SER A 62 -5.11 -3.55 -9.10
CA SER A 62 -5.02 -3.66 -7.65
C SER A 62 -5.46 -2.37 -6.95
N ASN A 63 -5.73 -2.44 -5.65
CA ASN A 63 -5.67 -1.27 -4.77
C ASN A 63 -4.30 -1.18 -4.07
N VAL A 64 -3.95 0.02 -3.62
CA VAL A 64 -2.61 0.31 -3.09
C VAL A 64 -2.32 -0.40 -1.76
N LEU A 65 -3.35 -0.91 -1.07
CA LEU A 65 -3.20 -1.63 0.20
C LEU A 65 -2.94 -3.12 0.03
N VAL A 66 -3.44 -3.72 -1.05
CA VAL A 66 -3.31 -5.15 -1.33
C VAL A 66 -1.90 -5.52 -1.82
N GLY A 67 -1.30 -4.71 -2.70
CA GLY A 67 0.05 -4.91 -3.24
C GLY A 67 1.15 -5.10 -2.18
N PRO A 68 1.26 -4.22 -1.15
CA PRO A 68 2.25 -4.34 -0.09
C PRO A 68 2.16 -5.65 0.68
N LEU A 69 0.96 -6.21 0.85
CA LEU A 69 0.75 -7.46 1.57
C LEU A 69 1.26 -8.67 0.80
N TYR A 70 1.19 -8.65 -0.53
CA TYR A 70 1.79 -9.68 -1.39
C TYR A 70 3.32 -9.58 -1.44
N ASN A 71 3.84 -8.36 -1.31
CA ASN A 71 5.28 -8.06 -1.36
C ASN A 71 5.97 -8.13 0.01
N ASP A 72 5.27 -8.57 1.06
CA ASP A 72 5.75 -8.56 2.46
C ASP A 72 6.20 -7.17 2.95
N ASN A 73 5.73 -6.09 2.32
CA ASN A 73 5.98 -4.71 2.72
C ASN A 73 4.99 -4.27 3.81
N TYR A 74 5.11 -4.90 4.97
CA TYR A 74 4.25 -4.64 6.13
C TYR A 74 4.37 -3.21 6.67
N GLU A 75 5.51 -2.55 6.43
CA GLU A 75 5.72 -1.15 6.81
C GLU A 75 4.79 -0.23 6.02
N LEU A 76 4.79 -0.32 4.70
CA LEU A 76 3.87 0.45 3.85
C LEU A 76 2.41 0.08 4.12
N ALA A 77 2.10 -1.20 4.29
CA ALA A 77 0.74 -1.63 4.61
C ALA A 77 0.23 -1.03 5.94
N SER A 78 1.10 -0.95 6.96
CA SER A 78 0.77 -0.34 8.25
C SER A 78 0.56 1.16 8.09
N MET A 79 1.41 1.83 7.32
CA MET A 79 1.29 3.25 7.03
C MET A 79 -0.03 3.56 6.32
N LEU A 80 -0.36 2.85 5.24
CA LEU A 80 -1.62 3.02 4.52
C LEU A 80 -2.84 2.85 5.44
N TYR A 81 -2.80 1.85 6.33
CA TYR A 81 -3.85 1.65 7.33
C TYR A 81 -3.96 2.83 8.31
N GLU A 82 -2.84 3.38 8.79
CA GLU A 82 -2.82 4.56 9.66
C GLU A 82 -3.42 5.81 9.00
N TYR A 83 -3.23 5.94 7.68
CA TYR A 83 -3.82 7.02 6.88
C TYR A 83 -5.28 6.77 6.47
N GLY A 84 -5.87 5.62 6.84
CA GLY A 84 -7.29 5.34 6.64
C GLY A 84 -7.62 4.45 5.45
N ALA A 85 -6.68 3.63 4.98
CA ALA A 85 -6.97 2.61 3.98
C ALA A 85 -8.01 1.61 4.50
N ASP A 86 -9.02 1.32 3.70
CA ASP A 86 -10.08 0.38 3.99
C ASP A 86 -9.62 -1.07 3.72
N LEU A 87 -9.43 -1.82 4.80
CA LEU A 87 -9.03 -3.23 4.73
C LEU A 87 -10.05 -4.13 4.01
N ALA A 88 -11.31 -3.70 3.94
CA ALA A 88 -12.37 -4.44 3.29
C ALA A 88 -12.54 -4.06 1.80
N LEU A 89 -11.89 -3.00 1.33
CA LEU A 89 -11.96 -2.58 -0.07
C LEU A 89 -11.41 -3.70 -0.97
N GLN A 90 -12.24 -4.10 -1.93
CA GLN A 90 -11.89 -5.11 -2.90
C GLN A 90 -11.23 -4.48 -4.11
N ASP A 91 -10.13 -5.07 -4.53
CA ASP A 91 -9.49 -4.77 -5.80
C ASP A 91 -10.31 -5.32 -6.99
N PRO A 92 -9.91 -5.07 -8.25
CA PRO A 92 -10.59 -5.61 -9.44
C PRO A 92 -10.63 -7.14 -9.50
N SER A 93 -9.72 -7.84 -8.80
CA SER A 93 -9.69 -9.30 -8.71
C SER A 93 -10.66 -9.86 -7.64
N GLY A 94 -11.25 -8.98 -6.82
CA GLY A 94 -12.12 -9.34 -5.71
C GLY A 94 -11.37 -9.64 -4.41
N GLU A 95 -10.06 -9.42 -4.38
CA GLU A 95 -9.21 -9.59 -3.20
C GLU A 95 -9.21 -8.32 -2.36
N SER A 96 -9.07 -8.48 -1.05
CA SER A 96 -8.93 -7.36 -0.11
C SER A 96 -7.88 -7.69 0.92
N ALA A 97 -7.33 -6.68 1.59
CA ALA A 97 -6.39 -6.88 2.70
C ALA A 97 -6.97 -7.82 3.75
N PHE A 98 -8.26 -7.68 4.07
CA PHE A 98 -8.97 -8.58 4.98
C PHE A 98 -8.98 -10.04 4.46
N THR A 99 -9.28 -10.26 3.18
CA THR A 99 -9.33 -11.60 2.58
C THR A 99 -7.95 -12.26 2.58
N TYR A 100 -6.90 -11.49 2.28
CA TYR A 100 -5.51 -11.93 2.34
C TYR A 100 -5.10 -12.34 3.76
N LEU A 101 -5.37 -11.51 4.76
CA LEU A 101 -5.06 -11.80 6.17
C LEU A 101 -5.79 -13.05 6.66
N VAL A 102 -7.07 -13.23 6.32
CA VAL A 102 -7.83 -14.45 6.63
C VAL A 102 -7.19 -15.68 5.97
N SER A 103 -6.71 -15.57 4.74
CA SER A 103 -5.99 -16.64 4.03
C SER A 103 -4.70 -17.03 4.75
N ILE A 104 -3.90 -16.05 5.19
CA ILE A 104 -2.70 -16.26 6.00
C ILE A 104 -3.05 -16.96 7.32
N MET A 105 -4.04 -16.45 8.06
CA MET A 105 -4.49 -17.06 9.31
C MET A 105 -4.88 -18.52 9.09
N LYS A 106 -5.68 -18.82 8.07
CA LYS A 106 -6.06 -20.19 7.71
C LYS A 106 -4.84 -21.08 7.45
N LYS A 107 -3.82 -20.60 6.72
CA LYS A 107 -2.57 -21.35 6.48
C LYS A 107 -1.83 -21.63 7.79
N ILE A 108 -1.72 -20.65 8.68
CA ILE A 108 -1.07 -20.80 10.00
C ILE A 108 -1.84 -21.81 10.87
N PHE A 109 -3.16 -21.68 11.00
CA PHE A 109 -3.98 -22.56 11.83
C PHE A 109 -4.17 -23.96 11.25
N SER A 110 -4.26 -24.10 9.91
CA SER A 110 -4.33 -25.40 9.24
C SER A 110 -3.00 -26.15 9.31
N GLY A 111 -1.87 -25.42 9.33
CA GLY A 111 -0.54 -25.97 9.66
C GLY A 111 -0.37 -26.31 11.14
N ASN A 112 -1.05 -25.62 12.05
CA ASN A 112 -1.03 -25.86 13.50
C ASN A 112 -2.18 -26.76 13.99
N ARG A 113 -2.31 -27.99 13.45
CA ARG A 113 -3.12 -29.08 14.05
C ARG A 113 -2.58 -29.58 15.41
N ARG A 114 -1.94 -28.73 16.21
CA ARG A 114 -1.49 -28.99 17.59
C ARG A 114 -1.52 -27.72 18.45
N ILE A 115 -2.66 -27.05 18.54
CA ILE A 115 -2.93 -26.25 19.74
C ILE A 115 -3.67 -27.17 20.69
N ILE A 116 -2.88 -27.76 21.59
CA ILE A 116 -3.33 -28.52 22.75
C ILE A 116 -4.30 -27.61 23.51
N ILE A 117 -5.54 -28.06 23.63
CA ILE A 117 -6.50 -27.57 24.61
C ILE A 117 -5.82 -27.70 25.97
N ILE A 118 -5.47 -26.58 26.60
CA ILE A 118 -5.21 -26.55 28.03
C ILE A 118 -6.39 -25.84 28.68
N LYS A 119 -6.93 -26.57 29.64
CA LYS A 119 -8.20 -26.46 30.35
C LYS A 119 -8.21 -25.32 31.36
#